data_AF-A0A0C2BPU2-F1
#
_entry.id   AF-A0A0C2BPU2-F1
#
_cell.length_a   1.000
_cell.length_b   1.000
_cell.length_c   1.000
_cell.angle_alpha   90.00
_cell.angle_beta   90.00
_cell.angle_gamma   90.00
#
_symmetry.space_group_name_H-M   'P 1'
#
loop_
_entity.id
_entity.type
_entity.pdbx_description
1 polymer ?
#
loop_
_entity_poly.entity_id
_entity_poly.type
_entity_poly.pdbx_seq_one_letter_code
_entity_poly.pdbx_strand_id
1 'polypeptide(L)'
;MSALADDQAGLFTFFNCACLSDMYGDGDTKLVAAHVGSSKFNMRLKVYKGVTVVGESALADMPTAVVSFYNEKITLPAIGVASGSYIRIYKNLKPFYQYNIPSAPIHKVEQEAWTKTCVKQLTHDQLYTVIQSLANEISPKELTPLSQTLLVTILEERSSFIEYYAIPKYVNNLQNPGRVSDAGVGEWGLRKSR
;
A
#
# COMPACT_ATOMS: atom_id res chain seq x y z
N MET A 1 -20.28 -30.30 14.93
CA MET A 1 -21.12 -30.12 13.73
C MET A 1 -20.28 -29.35 12.72
N SER A 2 -20.12 -29.84 11.49
CA SER A 2 -19.44 -29.11 10.41
C SER A 2 -20.50 -28.40 9.57
N ALA A 3 -20.42 -27.07 9.45
CA ALA A 3 -21.43 -26.28 8.73
C ALA A 3 -21.21 -26.29 7.21
N LEU A 4 -19.95 -26.29 6.75
CA LEU A 4 -19.56 -26.34 5.33
C LEU A 4 -18.06 -26.62 5.22
N ALA A 5 -17.64 -27.44 4.25
CA ALA A 5 -16.27 -27.55 3.78
C ALA A 5 -16.25 -27.62 2.25
N ASP A 6 -15.46 -26.75 1.61
CA ASP A 6 -15.33 -26.68 0.15
C ASP A 6 -13.86 -26.44 -0.24
N ASP A 7 -13.18 -27.53 -0.61
CA ASP A 7 -11.77 -27.51 -1.02
C ASP A 7 -11.56 -26.91 -2.42
N GLN A 8 -12.63 -26.70 -3.19
CA GLN A 8 -12.59 -26.16 -4.55
C GLN A 8 -12.88 -24.65 -4.60
N ALA A 9 -13.14 -24.01 -3.46
CA ALA A 9 -13.48 -22.59 -3.37
C ALA A 9 -12.37 -21.64 -3.89
N GLY A 10 -11.11 -22.10 -3.94
CA GLY A 10 -9.99 -21.39 -4.53
C GLY A 10 -9.72 -20.01 -3.93
N LEU A 11 -10.05 -19.79 -2.65
CA LEU A 11 -9.85 -18.52 -1.94
C LEU A 11 -8.47 -18.48 -1.28
N PHE A 12 -7.51 -17.82 -1.92
CA PHE A 12 -6.21 -17.49 -1.31
C PHE A 12 -6.31 -16.14 -0.59
N THR A 13 -6.33 -16.16 0.74
CA THR A 13 -6.42 -14.94 1.57
C THR A 13 -5.72 -15.14 2.92
N PHE A 14 -5.53 -14.05 3.65
CA PHE A 14 -5.04 -14.05 5.03
C PHE A 14 -6.19 -13.73 5.99
N PHE A 15 -6.06 -14.10 7.26
CA PHE A 15 -7.10 -13.86 8.26
C PHE A 15 -7.46 -12.38 8.40
N ASN A 16 -6.48 -11.47 8.32
CA ASN A 16 -6.71 -10.02 8.35
C ASN A 16 -7.35 -9.46 7.08
N CYS A 17 -7.37 -10.24 5.99
CA CYS A 17 -7.91 -9.85 4.70
C CYS A 17 -9.35 -10.32 4.49
N ALA A 18 -10.03 -10.73 5.57
CA ALA A 18 -11.43 -11.13 5.54
C ALA A 18 -12.21 -10.46 6.67
N CYS A 19 -13.46 -10.10 6.42
CA CYS A 19 -14.38 -9.58 7.43
C CYS A 19 -15.83 -9.95 7.10
N LEU A 20 -16.71 -9.74 8.08
CA LEU A 20 -18.16 -9.91 7.92
C LEU A 20 -18.81 -8.52 7.79
N SER A 21 -19.75 -8.38 6.86
CA SER A 21 -20.42 -7.11 6.61
C SER A 21 -21.82 -7.27 6.02
N ASP A 22 -22.79 -6.54 6.57
CA ASP A 22 -24.07 -6.26 5.91
C ASP A 22 -23.97 -4.98 5.06
N MET A 23 -23.06 -5.00 4.08
CA MET A 23 -22.80 -3.87 3.18
C MET A 23 -23.96 -3.55 2.22
N TYR A 24 -24.99 -4.41 2.15
CA TYR A 24 -26.19 -4.20 1.35
C TYR A 24 -27.37 -3.70 2.18
N GLY A 25 -27.34 -3.84 3.51
CA GLY A 25 -28.44 -3.49 4.40
C GLY A 25 -29.63 -4.42 4.26
N ASP A 26 -29.41 -5.65 3.80
CA ASP A 26 -30.47 -6.65 3.59
C ASP A 26 -30.70 -7.52 4.84
N GLY A 27 -29.99 -7.22 5.95
CA GLY A 27 -30.01 -8.01 7.17
C GLY A 27 -29.24 -9.33 7.06
N ASP A 28 -28.59 -9.60 5.92
CA ASP A 28 -27.86 -10.82 5.62
C ASP A 28 -26.36 -10.53 5.53
N THR A 29 -25.67 -10.82 6.63
CA THR A 29 -24.23 -10.59 6.79
C THR A 29 -23.44 -11.45 5.82
N LYS A 30 -22.62 -10.80 4.98
CA LYS A 30 -21.82 -11.46 3.95
C LYS A 30 -20.36 -11.58 4.38
N LEU A 31 -19.70 -12.63 3.91
CA LEU A 31 -18.25 -12.74 4.03
C LEU A 31 -17.60 -11.91 2.93
N VAL A 32 -16.79 -10.94 3.31
CA VAL A 32 -15.99 -10.12 2.40
C VAL A 32 -14.54 -10.57 2.57
N ALA A 33 -13.88 -10.96 1.47
CA ALA A 33 -12.51 -11.44 1.52
C ALA A 33 -11.69 -10.88 0.35
N ALA A 34 -10.51 -10.36 0.64
CA ALA A 34 -9.54 -9.97 -0.36
C ALA A 34 -8.75 -11.21 -0.80
N HIS A 35 -9.07 -11.68 -2.00
CA HIS A 35 -8.38 -12.73 -2.70
C HIS A 35 -7.08 -12.18 -3.28
N VAL A 36 -5.96 -12.76 -2.87
CA VAL A 36 -4.61 -12.36 -3.30
C VAL A 36 -4.29 -12.88 -4.71
N GLY A 37 -5.05 -13.86 -5.20
CA GLY A 37 -4.81 -14.50 -6.49
C GLY A 37 -3.71 -15.56 -6.42
N SER A 38 -3.60 -16.36 -7.48
CA SER A 38 -2.48 -17.27 -7.74
C SER A 38 -1.81 -16.89 -9.06
N SER A 39 -0.47 -16.84 -9.09
CA SER A 39 0.43 -16.78 -10.25
C SER A 39 0.23 -15.69 -11.34
N LYS A 40 -0.92 -14.99 -11.42
CA LYS A 40 -1.26 -14.02 -12.48
C LYS A 40 -1.94 -12.74 -11.99
N PHE A 41 -1.51 -12.18 -10.86
CA PHE A 41 -1.94 -10.84 -10.38
C PHE A 41 -3.46 -10.58 -10.43
N ASN A 42 -4.31 -11.57 -10.16
CA ASN A 42 -5.78 -11.39 -10.17
C ASN A 42 -6.30 -11.14 -8.75
N MET A 43 -5.85 -10.03 -8.16
CA MET A 43 -6.28 -9.63 -6.82
C MET A 43 -7.70 -9.08 -6.87
N ARG A 44 -8.60 -9.64 -6.05
CA ARG A 44 -10.04 -9.33 -6.07
C ARG A 44 -10.59 -9.22 -4.66
N LEU A 45 -11.39 -8.20 -4.38
CA LEU A 45 -12.26 -8.15 -3.21
C LEU A 45 -13.54 -8.92 -3.54
N LYS A 46 -13.75 -10.09 -2.95
CA LYS A 46 -14.90 -10.97 -3.19
C LYS A 46 -15.90 -10.89 -2.05
N VAL A 47 -17.18 -11.00 -2.38
CA VAL A 47 -18.28 -11.05 -1.41
C VAL A 47 -19.04 -12.35 -1.58
N TYR A 48 -19.19 -13.08 -0.49
CA TYR A 48 -19.81 -14.39 -0.45
C TYR A 48 -21.15 -14.32 0.28
N LYS A 49 -22.18 -14.90 -0.33
CA LYS A 49 -23.47 -15.23 0.30
C LYS A 49 -23.58 -16.75 0.35
N GLY A 50 -23.48 -17.31 1.55
CA GLY A 50 -23.29 -18.75 1.72
C GLY A 50 -22.03 -19.23 0.99
N VAL A 51 -22.20 -20.13 0.02
CA VAL A 51 -21.10 -20.71 -0.77
C VAL A 51 -20.84 -19.98 -2.10
N THR A 52 -21.65 -18.97 -2.42
CA THR A 52 -21.64 -18.32 -3.73
C THR A 52 -20.98 -16.95 -3.66
N VAL A 53 -20.15 -16.62 -4.65
CA VAL A 53 -19.65 -15.25 -4.83
C VAL A 53 -20.74 -14.41 -5.48
N VAL A 54 -21.24 -13.41 -4.76
CA VAL A 54 -22.32 -12.51 -5.22
C VAL A 54 -21.81 -11.18 -5.74
N GLY A 55 -20.52 -10.88 -5.55
CA GLY A 55 -19.91 -9.68 -6.08
C GLY A 55 -18.40 -9.73 -5.96
N GLU A 56 -17.74 -9.02 -6.88
CA GLU A 56 -16.30 -8.84 -6.85
C GLU A 56 -15.87 -7.45 -7.32
N SER A 57 -14.70 -6.99 -6.86
CA SER A 57 -14.06 -5.76 -7.29
C SER A 57 -12.56 -5.99 -7.45
N ALA A 58 -11.95 -5.37 -8.46
CA ALA A 58 -10.50 -5.46 -8.65
C ALA A 58 -9.76 -4.72 -7.52
N LEU A 59 -8.69 -5.34 -7.03
CA LEU A 59 -7.74 -4.69 -6.13
C LEU A 59 -6.54 -4.20 -6.94
N ALA A 60 -6.09 -2.99 -6.65
CA ALA A 60 -4.93 -2.40 -7.34
C ALA A 60 -3.61 -3.02 -6.86
N ASP A 61 -3.50 -3.33 -5.57
CA ASP A 61 -2.27 -3.75 -4.92
C ASP A 61 -2.53 -4.90 -3.93
N MET A 62 -1.45 -5.49 -3.41
CA MET A 62 -1.49 -6.54 -2.40
C MET A 62 -2.23 -6.07 -1.12
N PRO A 63 -3.34 -6.72 -0.74
CA PRO A 63 -4.09 -6.36 0.45
C PRO A 63 -3.35 -6.81 1.71
N THR A 64 -3.29 -5.94 2.73
CA THR A 64 -2.74 -6.26 4.05
C THR A 64 -3.82 -6.44 5.11
N ALA A 65 -4.95 -5.74 4.96
CA ALA A 65 -6.11 -5.89 5.82
C ALA A 65 -7.41 -5.46 5.12
N VAL A 66 -8.53 -6.04 5.55
CA VAL A 66 -9.88 -5.68 5.13
C VAL A 66 -10.74 -5.45 6.37
N VAL A 67 -11.43 -4.32 6.44
CA VAL A 67 -12.32 -3.96 7.55
C VAL A 67 -13.67 -3.48 7.04
N SER A 68 -14.72 -3.84 7.77
CA SER A 68 -16.06 -3.27 7.59
C SER A 68 -16.25 -2.17 8.64
N PHE A 69 -16.67 -0.98 8.23
CA PHE A 69 -16.86 0.14 9.16
C PHE A 69 -18.02 1.04 8.73
N TYR A 70 -18.65 1.67 9.72
CA TYR A 70 -19.66 2.70 9.50
C TYR A 70 -18.98 4.08 9.47
N ASN A 71 -19.39 4.92 8.53
CA ASN A 71 -19.05 6.33 8.52
C ASN A 71 -20.26 7.10 9.04
N GLU A 72 -20.10 8.05 9.96
CA GLU A 72 -21.15 8.72 10.73
C GLU A 72 -22.35 9.25 9.91
N LYS A 73 -22.15 9.52 8.61
CA LYS A 73 -23.19 10.02 7.69
C LYS A 73 -23.83 8.95 6.80
N ILE A 74 -23.47 7.68 6.96
CA ILE A 74 -23.84 6.58 6.05
C ILE A 74 -24.50 5.45 6.82
N THR A 75 -25.68 5.06 6.34
CA THR A 75 -26.50 4.01 6.94
C THR A 75 -25.98 2.60 6.68
N LEU A 76 -25.18 2.40 5.64
CA LEU A 76 -24.57 1.10 5.28
C LEU A 76 -23.06 1.10 5.53
N PRO A 77 -22.49 -0.02 6.00
CA PRO A 77 -21.06 -0.12 6.21
C PRO A 77 -20.29 -0.07 4.89
N ALA A 78 -19.15 0.59 4.92
CA ALA A 78 -18.17 0.60 3.85
C ALA A 78 -17.09 -0.44 4.13
N ILE A 79 -16.39 -0.86 3.06
CA ILE A 79 -15.25 -1.77 3.17
C ILE A 79 -13.96 -0.97 2.99
N GLY A 80 -13.12 -0.96 4.02
CA GLY A 80 -11.77 -0.43 3.96
C GLY A 80 -10.78 -1.53 3.60
N VAL A 81 -9.96 -1.32 2.58
CA VAL A 81 -8.88 -2.22 2.19
C VAL A 81 -7.56 -1.48 2.33
N ALA A 82 -6.70 -1.96 3.22
CA ALA A 82 -5.34 -1.45 3.37
C ALA A 82 -4.42 -2.16 2.35
N SER A 83 -3.59 -1.39 1.65
CA SER A 83 -2.61 -1.92 0.70
C SER A 83 -1.44 -0.94 0.56
N GLY A 84 -0.23 -1.36 0.93
CA GLY A 84 0.94 -0.47 0.92
C GLY A 84 0.73 0.77 1.79
N SER A 85 0.93 1.96 1.21
CA SER A 85 0.71 3.27 1.83
C SER A 85 -0.71 3.83 1.64
N TYR A 86 -1.66 2.99 1.21
CA TYR A 86 -3.00 3.39 0.83
C TYR A 86 -4.07 2.69 1.67
N ILE A 87 -5.14 3.43 1.99
CA ILE A 87 -6.41 2.85 2.47
C ILE A 87 -7.47 3.17 1.43
N ARG A 88 -8.01 2.14 0.78
CA ARG A 88 -9.05 2.25 -0.25
C ARG A 88 -10.40 1.90 0.35
N ILE A 89 -11.34 2.82 0.23
CA ILE A 89 -12.71 2.66 0.73
C ILE A 89 -13.60 2.27 -0.45
N TYR A 90 -14.31 1.17 -0.29
CA TYR A 90 -15.29 0.64 -1.22
C TYR A 90 -16.69 0.78 -0.63
N LYS A 91 -17.63 1.29 -1.42
CA LYS A 91 -19.05 1.32 -1.09
C LYS A 91 -19.81 0.48 -2.09
N ASN A 92 -20.56 -0.50 -1.62
CA ASN A 92 -21.26 -1.45 -2.50
C ASN A 92 -20.31 -2.02 -3.57
N LEU A 93 -19.12 -2.48 -3.14
CA LEU A 93 -18.01 -2.96 -3.99
C LEU A 93 -17.44 -2.00 -5.04
N LYS A 94 -17.90 -0.75 -5.08
CA LYS A 94 -17.33 0.27 -5.97
C LYS A 94 -16.28 1.08 -5.21
N PRO A 95 -15.08 1.30 -5.79
CA PRO A 95 -14.12 2.24 -5.24
C PRO A 95 -14.78 3.60 -5.02
N PHE A 96 -14.67 4.14 -3.81
CA PHE A 96 -15.31 5.40 -3.41
C PHE A 96 -14.27 6.46 -3.03
N TYR A 97 -13.24 6.07 -2.29
CA TYR A 97 -12.21 6.99 -1.82
C TYR A 97 -10.88 6.27 -1.65
N GLN A 98 -9.78 7.00 -1.83
CA GLN A 98 -8.44 6.53 -1.50
C GLN A 98 -7.80 7.54 -0.55
N TYR A 99 -7.40 7.05 0.61
CA TYR A 99 -6.56 7.79 1.54
C TYR A 99 -5.10 7.42 1.30
N ASN A 100 -4.25 8.43 1.19
CA ASN A 100 -2.81 8.26 1.13
C ASN A 100 -2.26 8.56 2.53
N ILE A 101 -1.48 7.64 3.09
CA ILE A 101 -0.83 7.85 4.38
C ILE A 101 0.12 9.06 4.25
N PRO A 102 0.04 10.06 5.14
CA PRO A 102 0.97 11.18 5.13
C PRO A 102 2.40 10.69 5.29
N SER A 103 3.32 11.18 4.47
CA SER A 103 4.71 10.77 4.61
C SER A 103 5.29 11.32 5.92
N ALA A 104 6.12 10.52 6.58
CA ALA A 104 6.84 10.93 7.78
C ALA A 104 7.81 12.10 7.48
N PRO A 105 8.07 12.98 8.46
CA PRO A 105 9.10 14.00 8.33
C PRO A 105 10.46 13.34 8.11
N ILE A 106 11.26 13.92 7.21
CA ILE A 106 12.55 13.37 6.82
C ILE A 106 13.64 14.05 7.65
N HIS A 107 14.59 13.26 8.16
CA HIS A 107 15.70 13.82 8.92
C HIS A 107 16.59 14.69 8.04
N LYS A 108 16.94 15.89 8.51
CA LYS A 108 17.69 16.88 7.71
C LYS A 108 19.04 16.35 7.23
N VAL A 109 19.76 15.62 8.09
CA VAL A 109 21.08 15.05 7.74
C VAL A 109 20.96 14.03 6.60
N GLU A 110 19.93 13.18 6.63
CA GLU A 110 19.65 12.22 5.58
C GLU A 110 19.33 12.92 4.26
N GLN A 111 18.43 13.92 4.31
CA GLN A 111 18.03 14.70 3.15
C GLN A 111 19.21 15.42 2.50
N GLU A 112 20.07 16.03 3.31
CA GLU A 112 21.29 16.69 2.83
C GLU A 112 22.28 15.70 2.22
N ALA A 113 22.46 14.53 2.82
CA ALA A 113 23.37 13.51 2.31
C ALA A 113 22.95 13.05 0.92
N TRP A 114 21.67 12.69 0.73
CA TRP A 114 21.12 12.33 -0.57
C TRP A 114 21.19 13.46 -1.60
N THR A 115 20.95 14.71 -1.16
CA THR A 115 21.05 15.89 -2.03
C THR A 115 22.50 16.10 -2.50
N LYS A 116 23.47 16.02 -1.58
CA LYS A 116 24.91 16.17 -1.89
C LYS A 116 25.41 15.05 -2.80
N THR A 117 24.95 13.81 -2.62
CA THR A 117 25.25 12.71 -3.54
C THR A 117 24.64 12.93 -4.92
N CYS A 118 23.40 13.43 -5.00
CA CYS A 118 22.74 13.74 -6.26
C CYS A 118 23.50 14.79 -7.09
N VAL A 119 24.12 15.78 -6.44
CA VAL A 119 24.97 16.79 -7.10
C VAL A 119 26.44 16.37 -7.19
N LYS A 120 26.75 15.10 -6.93
CA LYS A 120 28.11 14.51 -6.96
C LYS A 120 29.14 15.20 -6.04
N GLN A 121 28.68 15.84 -4.97
CA GLN A 121 29.54 16.43 -3.94
C GLN A 121 29.95 15.43 -2.86
N LEU A 122 29.30 14.26 -2.82
CA LEU A 122 29.52 13.23 -1.81
C LEU A 122 29.58 11.86 -2.48
N THR A 123 30.63 11.09 -2.18
CA THR A 123 30.86 9.76 -2.77
C THR A 123 29.88 8.71 -2.22
N HIS A 124 29.73 7.58 -2.90
CA HIS A 124 28.83 6.51 -2.45
C HIS A 124 29.18 5.97 -1.05
N ASP A 125 30.47 5.79 -0.77
CA ASP A 125 30.94 5.31 0.53
C ASP A 125 30.71 6.34 1.65
N GLN A 126 30.89 7.63 1.34
CA GLN A 126 30.58 8.70 2.28
C GLN A 126 29.08 8.74 2.57
N LEU A 127 28.21 8.52 1.57
CA LEU A 127 26.76 8.51 1.75
C LEU A 127 26.38 7.39 2.70
N TYR A 128 26.85 6.18 2.42
CA TYR A 128 26.61 5.03 3.26
C TYR A 128 27.08 5.28 4.70
N THR A 129 28.28 5.85 4.88
CA THR A 129 28.83 6.15 6.20
C THR A 129 27.96 7.15 6.97
N VAL A 130 27.50 8.23 6.33
CA VAL A 130 26.62 9.24 6.96
C VAL A 130 25.26 8.64 7.34
N ILE A 131 24.66 7.84 6.47
CA ILE A 131 23.37 7.19 6.73
C ILE A 131 23.51 6.14 7.83
N GLN A 132 24.60 5.37 7.84
CA GLN A 132 24.89 4.37 8.88
C GLN A 132 25.14 5.04 10.23
N SER A 133 25.89 6.15 10.28
CA SER A 133 26.12 6.89 11.53
C SER A 133 24.81 7.47 12.07
N LEU A 134 23.98 8.04 11.20
CA LEU A 134 22.67 8.55 11.58
C LEU A 134 21.75 7.44 12.09
N ALA A 135 21.71 6.28 11.42
CA ALA A 135 20.93 5.13 11.85
C ALA A 135 21.30 4.66 13.27
N ASN A 136 22.59 4.73 13.63
CA ASN A 136 23.06 4.37 14.96
C ASN A 136 22.66 5.40 16.03
N GLU A 137 22.45 6.66 15.66
CA GLU A 137 22.05 7.75 16.56
C GLU A 137 20.54 7.76 16.82
N ILE A 138 19.71 7.68 15.76
CA ILE A 138 18.25 7.86 15.85
C ILE A 138 17.43 6.59 15.64
N SER A 139 18.08 5.42 15.47
CA SER A 139 17.49 4.16 15.03
C SER A 139 17.20 4.10 13.52
N PRO A 140 17.43 2.95 12.84
CA PRO A 140 17.12 2.79 11.42
C PRO A 140 15.64 3.01 11.07
N LYS A 141 14.72 2.80 12.02
CA LYS A 141 13.27 2.92 11.79
C LYS A 141 12.79 4.35 11.55
N GLU A 142 13.55 5.33 12.02
CA GLU A 142 13.27 6.76 11.85
C GLU A 142 13.77 7.30 10.50
N LEU A 143 14.57 6.52 9.75
CA LEU A 143 15.04 6.88 8.42
C LEU A 143 13.99 6.63 7.35
N THR A 144 14.14 7.24 6.18
CA THR A 144 13.24 6.93 5.06
C THR A 144 13.43 5.49 4.56
N PRO A 145 12.41 4.88 3.93
CA PRO A 145 12.53 3.55 3.33
C PRO A 145 13.70 3.44 2.33
N LEU A 146 14.07 4.53 1.65
CA LEU A 146 15.20 4.56 0.73
C LEU A 146 16.53 4.32 1.47
N SER A 147 16.76 5.06 2.55
CA SER A 147 17.96 4.91 3.39
C SER A 147 17.98 3.57 4.12
N GLN A 148 16.83 3.12 4.63
CA GLN A 148 16.73 1.78 5.22
C GLN A 148 17.09 0.69 4.21
N THR A 149 16.65 0.82 2.96
CA THR A 149 17.00 -0.11 1.88
C THR A 149 18.49 -0.09 1.59
N LEU A 150 19.10 1.09 1.48
CA LEU A 150 20.55 1.23 1.28
C LEU A 150 21.37 0.52 2.37
N LEU A 151 20.93 0.57 3.63
CA LEU A 151 21.62 -0.07 4.75
C LEU A 151 21.64 -1.61 4.64
N VAL A 152 20.59 -2.20 4.07
CA VAL A 152 20.46 -3.66 3.88
C VAL A 152 20.96 -4.14 2.52
N THR A 153 21.19 -3.24 1.56
CA THR A 153 21.79 -3.58 0.26
C THR A 153 23.21 -4.13 0.45
N ILE A 154 23.51 -5.23 -0.26
CA ILE A 154 24.84 -5.86 -0.26
C ILE A 154 25.89 -4.95 -0.87
N LEU A 155 27.14 -5.07 -0.42
CA LEU A 155 28.22 -4.12 -0.71
C LEU A 155 28.43 -3.91 -2.22
N GLU A 156 28.33 -4.99 -2.99
CA GLU A 156 28.56 -5.04 -4.43
C GLU A 156 27.50 -4.26 -5.22
N GLU A 157 26.27 -4.19 -4.70
CA GLU A 157 25.13 -3.55 -5.37
C GLU A 157 24.91 -2.10 -4.93
N ARG A 158 25.54 -1.66 -3.83
CA ARG A 158 25.33 -0.32 -3.24
C ARG A 158 25.60 0.80 -4.22
N SER A 159 26.70 0.74 -4.98
CA SER A 159 27.04 1.79 -5.94
C SER A 159 25.97 1.92 -7.02
N SER A 160 25.53 0.81 -7.60
CA SER A 160 24.47 0.81 -8.62
C SER A 160 23.13 1.26 -8.07
N PHE A 161 22.81 0.88 -6.83
CA PHE A 161 21.62 1.36 -6.12
C PHE A 161 21.67 2.88 -5.94
N ILE A 162 22.78 3.42 -5.44
CA ILE A 162 22.95 4.85 -5.21
C ILE A 162 22.89 5.61 -6.54
N GLU A 163 23.54 5.14 -7.60
CA GLU A 163 23.47 5.77 -8.93
C GLU A 163 22.04 5.85 -9.47
N TYR A 164 21.24 4.80 -9.25
CA TYR A 164 19.86 4.76 -9.69
C TYR A 164 18.97 5.73 -8.90
N TYR A 165 19.16 5.83 -7.58
CA TYR A 165 18.28 6.60 -6.69
C TYR A 165 18.76 8.03 -6.40
N ALA A 166 20.04 8.34 -6.55
CA ALA A 166 20.60 9.69 -6.35
C ALA A 166 20.37 10.59 -7.58
N ILE A 167 19.13 10.60 -8.10
CA ILE A 167 18.70 11.51 -9.16
C ILE A 167 17.60 12.46 -8.64
N PRO A 168 17.44 13.66 -9.22
CA PRO A 168 16.50 14.67 -8.71
C PRO A 168 15.07 14.16 -8.56
N LYS A 169 14.62 13.25 -9.43
CA LYS A 169 13.30 12.64 -9.35
C LYS A 169 13.01 12.01 -7.99
N TYR A 170 13.96 11.26 -7.43
CA TYR A 170 13.76 10.55 -6.16
C TYR A 170 14.15 11.42 -4.97
N VAL A 171 15.20 12.24 -5.11
CA VAL A 171 15.65 13.14 -4.03
C VAL A 171 14.65 14.28 -3.78
N ASN A 172 13.98 14.79 -4.81
CA ASN A 172 12.94 15.82 -4.62
C ASN A 172 11.70 15.26 -3.92
N ASN A 173 11.43 13.96 -4.03
CA ASN A 173 10.38 13.30 -3.25
C ASN A 173 10.75 13.21 -1.76
N LEU A 174 12.05 13.26 -1.42
CA LEU A 174 12.52 13.44 -0.05
C LEU A 174 12.37 14.88 0.45
N GLN A 175 12.05 15.84 -0.43
CA GLN A 175 11.90 17.26 -0.07
C GLN A 175 10.44 17.70 0.07
N ASN A 176 9.51 17.04 -0.61
CA ASN A 176 8.10 17.41 -0.63
C ASN A 176 7.17 16.21 -0.44
N PRO A 177 6.97 15.73 0.80
CA PRO A 177 6.06 14.62 1.07
C PRO A 177 4.58 14.89 0.80
N GLY A 178 4.19 16.17 0.59
CA GLY A 178 2.80 16.61 0.43
C GLY A 178 2.35 16.99 -0.99
N ARG A 179 3.20 16.89 -2.02
CA ARG A 179 2.83 17.35 -3.39
C ARG A 179 2.21 16.29 -4.30
N VAL A 180 2.13 15.04 -3.87
CA VAL A 180 1.55 13.96 -4.70
C VAL A 180 0.03 13.82 -4.49
N SER A 181 -0.57 14.54 -3.53
CA SER A 181 -2.02 14.46 -3.26
C SER A 181 -2.90 15.24 -4.25
N ASP A 182 -2.35 16.11 -5.09
CA ASP A 182 -3.15 16.96 -5.99
C ASP A 182 -3.21 16.49 -7.45
N ALA A 183 -2.52 15.40 -7.80
CA ALA A 183 -2.58 14.80 -9.13
C ALA A 183 -3.34 13.47 -9.08
N GLY A 184 -4.68 13.53 -8.93
CA GLY A 184 -5.47 12.29 -8.93
C GLY A 184 -6.95 12.37 -8.59
N VAL A 185 -7.57 13.56 -8.53
CA VAL A 185 -9.03 13.67 -8.71
C VAL A 185 -9.30 13.72 -10.22
N GLY A 186 -8.95 12.65 -10.91
CA GLY A 186 -9.04 12.55 -12.37
C GLY A 186 -9.33 11.11 -12.76
N GLU A 187 -10.59 10.86 -13.10
CA GLU A 187 -11.08 9.77 -13.93
C GLU A 187 -10.35 8.42 -13.81
N TRP A 188 -10.83 7.56 -12.90
CA TRP A 188 -10.69 6.12 -13.09
C TRP A 188 -11.57 5.73 -14.27
N GLY A 189 -10.97 5.77 -15.46
CA GLY A 189 -11.59 5.46 -16.73
C GLY A 189 -12.25 4.08 -16.73
N LEU A 190 -13.57 4.07 -16.66
CA LEU A 190 -14.39 3.02 -17.27
C LEU A 190 -14.06 3.03 -18.76
N ARG A 191 -13.18 2.12 -19.21
CA ARG A 191 -13.23 1.65 -20.60
C ARG A 191 -14.59 0.96 -20.76
N LYS A 192 -15.60 1.72 -21.21
CA LYS A 192 -16.80 1.15 -21.81
C LYS A 192 -16.35 0.36 -23.02
N SER A 193 -16.40 -0.97 -22.93
CA SER A 193 -16.61 -1.80 -24.10
C SER A 193 -17.93 -1.35 -24.72
N ARG A 194 -17.83 -0.78 -25.92
CA ARG A 194 -18.83 -1.03 -26.95
C ARG A 194 -18.55 -2.40 -27.56
#